data_AF-A0A956AVJ5-F1
#
_entry.id   AF-A0A956AVJ5-F1
#
_cell.length_a   1.000
_cell.length_b   1.000
_cell.length_c   1.000
_cell.angle_alpha   90.00
_cell.angle_beta   90.00
_cell.angle_gamma   90.00
#
_symmetry.space_group_name_H-M   'P 1'
#
loop_
_entity.id
_entity.type
_entity.pdbx_description
1 polymer ?
#
loop_
_entity_poly.entity_id
_entity_poly.type
_entity_poly.pdbx_seq_one_letter_code
_entity_poly.pdbx_strand_id
1 'polypeptide(L)'
;MRAPLEALPVLLALLTAACGDLEPSRTVDDARPDVLGDAKGGDGGPEDAAWAPDGADGFEPEPDALAPDAFDLDAFAPEQDAFEPEQDAFALEPDAFAPEPDAEPPPDPVEDWGPCAVGGVAGRCLHTMDCGPGHVSTPGLCPGPAEIQCCTPGDPPEPPGECVPDAVPPSNADLLEAPGLGGCPPGMLPVDGATCIDVYEGALVEVGVGPWSPYQNPGRRRMRAVSVAGVVPQGYINADQAQAACAEAGKRLCTDDEWLAACRGAQDHVFPYGDQRQDGWCNDARAQHPAVELFPNAANPFDHIQDACINQLPASLAPTGDHPQCVTAGGAFDMMGNLHEWTSAPTGTFRGGFYVDTRRNGDGCLYRTTAHNRQHWDYSTG
;
A
#
# COMPACT_ATOMS: atom_id res chain seq x y z
N MET A 1 -10.74 54.04 19.19
CA MET A 1 -9.98 52.93 19.81
C MET A 1 -10.67 51.64 19.36
N ARG A 2 -9.99 50.77 18.62
CA ARG A 2 -10.51 49.45 18.22
C ARG A 2 -9.54 48.41 18.77
N ALA A 3 -10.06 47.41 19.48
CA ALA A 3 -9.30 46.23 19.88
C ALA A 3 -9.18 45.25 18.70
N PRO A 4 -8.14 44.41 18.63
CA PRO A 4 -8.01 43.37 17.61
C PRO A 4 -8.93 42.18 17.90
N LEU A 5 -9.30 41.42 16.87
CA LEU A 5 -9.84 40.07 17.03
C LEU A 5 -8.69 39.10 17.32
N GLU A 6 -8.91 38.18 18.25
CA GLU A 6 -8.04 37.02 18.46
C GLU A 6 -8.29 35.96 17.38
N ALA A 7 -7.23 35.27 16.97
CA ALA A 7 -7.33 34.11 16.09
C ALA A 7 -7.39 32.83 16.94
N LEU A 8 -8.36 31.96 16.68
CA LEU A 8 -8.33 30.60 17.24
C LEU A 8 -7.26 29.76 16.52
N PRO A 9 -6.53 28.88 17.23
CA PRO A 9 -5.63 27.93 16.60
C PRO A 9 -6.44 26.82 15.93
N VAL A 10 -6.13 26.52 14.67
CA VAL A 10 -6.59 25.30 14.00
C VAL A 10 -5.87 24.12 14.65
N LEU A 11 -6.61 23.10 15.07
CA LEU A 11 -6.07 21.95 15.77
C LEU A 11 -5.27 21.08 14.79
N LEU A 12 -4.01 20.79 15.16
CA LEU A 12 -3.12 19.95 14.38
C LEU A 12 -3.51 18.48 14.55
N ALA A 13 -4.01 17.88 13.48
CA ALA A 13 -4.16 16.44 13.36
C ALA A 13 -3.32 15.96 12.18
N LEU A 14 -2.97 14.70 12.22
CA LEU A 14 -1.76 14.16 11.65
C LEU A 14 -2.15 12.85 10.91
N LEU A 15 -1.29 12.32 10.01
CA LEU A 15 -1.09 10.88 9.67
C LEU A 15 -1.74 10.41 8.25
N THR A 16 -1.15 9.67 7.23
CA THR A 16 -1.66 8.62 6.19
C THR A 16 -0.68 7.42 6.30
N ALA A 17 -0.95 6.12 6.06
CA ALA A 17 -2.00 5.42 5.28
C ALA A 17 -3.44 5.60 5.78
N ALA A 18 -4.41 5.75 4.88
CA ALA A 18 -5.58 6.57 5.19
C ALA A 18 -6.74 5.85 5.89
N CYS A 19 -7.01 6.28 7.12
CA CYS A 19 -8.24 6.03 7.85
C CYS A 19 -9.09 7.30 8.00
N GLY A 20 -10.40 7.13 8.13
CA GLY A 20 -11.38 8.20 8.33
C GLY A 20 -12.54 7.73 9.20
N ASP A 21 -13.33 8.66 9.71
CA ASP A 21 -14.50 8.32 10.53
C ASP A 21 -15.67 7.91 9.64
N LEU A 22 -16.41 6.86 10.03
CA LEU A 22 -17.63 6.46 9.34
C LEU A 22 -18.73 7.50 9.57
N GLU A 23 -19.13 8.25 8.53
CA GLU A 23 -20.25 9.19 8.67
C GLU A 23 -21.57 8.41 8.88
N PRO A 24 -22.35 8.71 9.93
CA PRO A 24 -23.66 8.10 10.11
C PRO A 24 -24.56 8.51 8.95
N SER A 25 -25.18 7.54 8.27
CA SER A 25 -26.00 7.76 7.08
C SER A 25 -27.10 8.80 7.34
N ARG A 26 -26.87 10.04 6.91
CA ARG A 26 -27.87 11.11 7.03
C ARG A 26 -28.98 10.85 6.04
N THR A 27 -30.11 10.32 6.52
CA THR A 27 -31.38 10.43 5.81
C THR A 27 -31.66 11.92 5.59
N VAL A 28 -31.79 12.32 4.33
CA VAL A 28 -32.10 13.70 3.96
C VAL A 28 -33.57 13.97 4.28
N ASP A 29 -33.86 14.43 5.49
CA ASP A 29 -35.16 14.97 5.86
C ASP A 29 -35.06 16.11 6.89
N ASP A 30 -35.97 17.07 6.73
CA ASP A 30 -36.25 18.27 7.51
C ASP A 30 -35.11 19.28 7.83
N ALA A 31 -35.05 20.29 6.96
CA ALA A 31 -34.58 21.62 7.34
C ALA A 31 -35.71 22.42 8.03
N ARG A 32 -35.48 22.92 9.26
CA ARG A 32 -35.94 24.24 9.74
C ARG A 32 -35.25 24.68 11.06
N PRO A 33 -35.15 26.00 11.34
CA PRO A 33 -34.29 26.55 12.40
C PRO A 33 -35.04 27.09 13.64
N ASP A 34 -34.26 27.75 14.51
CA ASP A 34 -34.62 28.51 15.73
C ASP A 34 -34.90 27.64 16.98
N VAL A 35 -34.60 28.01 18.24
CA VAL A 35 -34.53 29.35 18.89
C VAL A 35 -33.44 29.39 20.00
N LEU A 36 -32.86 30.57 20.26
CA LEU A 36 -31.97 30.88 21.41
C LEU A 36 -32.65 30.80 22.79
N GLY A 37 -31.92 30.37 23.84
CA GLY A 37 -32.39 30.43 25.23
C GLY A 37 -31.28 30.60 26.26
N ASP A 38 -31.13 31.81 26.80
CA ASP A 38 -30.26 32.12 27.95
C ASP A 38 -30.80 31.57 29.29
N ALA A 39 -29.91 31.05 30.14
CA ALA A 39 -30.12 31.04 31.60
C ALA A 39 -28.79 31.06 32.37
N LYS A 40 -28.70 31.90 33.42
CA LYS A 40 -27.53 32.04 34.29
C LYS A 40 -27.65 31.24 35.59
N GLY A 41 -26.50 30.77 36.08
CA GLY A 41 -26.04 31.06 37.45
C GLY A 41 -26.25 29.99 38.54
N GLY A 42 -25.27 29.88 39.43
CA GLY A 42 -25.33 29.08 40.66
C GLY A 42 -23.94 28.73 41.22
N ASP A 43 -23.43 29.54 42.14
CA ASP A 43 -22.21 29.23 42.92
C ASP A 43 -22.44 28.07 43.90
N GLY A 44 -21.39 27.31 44.25
CA GLY A 44 -21.48 26.33 45.33
C GLY A 44 -20.28 25.39 45.51
N GLY A 45 -19.35 25.78 46.38
CA GLY A 45 -18.39 24.91 47.07
C GLY A 45 -17.84 25.65 48.31
N PRO A 46 -16.94 25.05 49.12
CA PRO A 46 -16.44 23.67 49.12
C PRO A 46 -16.73 22.94 50.46
N GLU A 47 -16.40 21.66 50.56
CA GLU A 47 -16.16 21.00 51.87
C GLU A 47 -14.88 20.14 51.81
N ASP A 48 -14.00 20.36 52.79
CA ASP A 48 -12.70 19.70 52.91
C ASP A 48 -12.80 18.35 53.64
N ALA A 49 -12.03 17.35 53.18
CA ALA A 49 -11.71 16.18 53.99
C ALA A 49 -10.31 15.64 53.64
N ALA A 50 -9.33 15.93 54.50
CA ALA A 50 -7.98 15.38 54.39
C ALA A 50 -7.85 14.05 55.13
N TRP A 51 -7.27 13.03 54.49
CA TRP A 51 -6.62 11.92 55.18
C TRP A 51 -5.49 11.31 54.33
N ALA A 52 -4.33 11.14 54.94
CA ALA A 52 -3.17 10.39 54.47
C ALA A 52 -2.24 10.16 55.68
N PRO A 53 -1.23 9.27 55.62
CA PRO A 53 -0.99 8.18 54.66
C PRO A 53 -0.93 6.80 55.37
N ASP A 54 -0.68 5.71 54.62
CA ASP A 54 0.18 4.60 55.08
C ASP A 54 0.48 3.62 53.93
N GLY A 55 1.61 2.92 54.02
CA GLY A 55 1.91 1.72 53.21
C GLY A 55 2.60 1.97 51.87
N ALA A 56 3.93 1.85 51.86
CA ALA A 56 4.70 1.68 50.63
C ALA A 56 4.71 0.21 50.20
N ASP A 57 4.67 -0.03 48.89
CA ASP A 57 5.35 -1.16 48.24
C ASP A 57 5.85 -0.66 46.88
N GLY A 58 7.11 -0.95 46.55
CA GLY A 58 7.78 -0.42 45.38
C GLY A 58 7.52 -1.23 44.12
N PHE A 59 7.32 -0.54 42.99
CA PHE A 59 7.52 -1.13 41.67
C PHE A 59 8.25 -0.11 40.78
N GLU A 60 9.53 -0.37 40.53
CA GLU A 60 10.33 0.41 39.60
C GLU A 60 9.95 -0.02 38.17
N PRO A 61 9.61 0.91 37.25
CA PRO A 61 9.48 0.57 35.84
C PRO A 61 10.88 0.47 35.22
N GLU A 62 11.27 -0.74 34.81
CA GLU A 62 12.52 -0.93 34.07
C GLU A 62 12.47 -0.27 32.68
N PRO A 63 13.55 0.39 32.22
CA PRO A 63 13.60 1.01 30.91
C PRO A 63 14.06 0.01 29.84
N ASP A 64 13.13 -0.74 29.26
CA ASP A 64 13.39 -1.56 28.07
C ASP A 64 13.57 -0.68 26.82
N ALA A 65 14.76 -0.10 26.71
CA ALA A 65 15.25 0.52 25.50
C ALA A 65 15.76 -0.58 24.55
N LEU A 66 14.86 -1.12 23.73
CA LEU A 66 15.28 -1.84 22.52
C LEU A 66 16.03 -0.85 21.62
N ALA A 67 17.32 -1.11 21.41
CA ALA A 67 18.11 -0.41 20.42
C ALA A 67 17.57 -0.76 19.01
N PRO A 68 17.73 0.13 18.02
CA PRO A 68 17.46 -0.25 16.64
C PRO A 68 18.49 -1.32 16.23
N ASP A 69 18.01 -2.54 15.99
CA ASP A 69 18.86 -3.63 15.53
C ASP A 69 19.53 -3.23 14.21
N ALA A 70 20.85 -3.35 14.18
CA ALA A 70 21.63 -3.06 13.00
C ALA A 70 21.30 -4.09 11.90
N PHE A 71 21.20 -3.59 10.68
CA PHE A 71 20.98 -4.37 9.46
C PHE A 71 21.96 -5.55 9.39
N ASP A 72 21.45 -6.78 9.55
CA ASP A 72 22.28 -8.00 9.46
C ASP A 72 22.68 -8.24 8.01
N LEU A 73 23.98 -8.09 7.74
CA LEU A 73 24.57 -8.17 6.41
C LEU A 73 24.89 -9.63 5.98
N ASP A 74 24.82 -10.61 6.89
CA ASP A 74 25.25 -11.99 6.62
C ASP A 74 24.12 -12.92 6.13
N ALA A 75 22.87 -12.44 6.05
CA ALA A 75 21.69 -13.21 5.63
C ALA A 75 21.59 -13.49 4.10
N PHE A 76 22.67 -13.30 3.33
CA PHE A 76 22.71 -13.47 1.86
C PHE A 76 23.82 -14.41 1.36
N ALA A 77 24.24 -15.38 2.18
CA ALA A 77 25.01 -16.53 1.69
C ALA A 77 24.07 -17.65 1.22
N PRO A 78 24.12 -18.10 -0.05
CA PRO A 78 23.42 -19.33 -0.44
C PRO A 78 24.16 -20.53 0.16
N GLU A 79 23.47 -21.33 0.98
CA GLU A 79 23.98 -22.63 1.42
C GLU A 79 24.14 -23.55 0.20
N GLN A 80 25.39 -23.77 -0.20
CA GLN A 80 25.74 -24.69 -1.28
C GLN A 80 25.78 -26.11 -0.72
N ASP A 81 24.62 -26.74 -0.59
CA ASP A 81 24.53 -28.19 -0.36
C ASP A 81 25.02 -28.94 -1.61
N ALA A 82 26.32 -29.24 -1.61
CA ALA A 82 26.98 -30.04 -2.61
C ALA A 82 26.57 -31.51 -2.47
N PHE A 83 25.55 -31.91 -3.24
CA PHE A 83 25.18 -33.33 -3.36
C PHE A 83 26.12 -34.04 -4.34
N GLU A 84 27.08 -34.81 -3.82
CA GLU A 84 27.96 -35.64 -4.64
C GLU A 84 27.19 -36.81 -5.29
N PRO A 85 27.46 -37.17 -6.56
CA PRO A 85 26.75 -38.27 -7.21
C PRO A 85 27.42 -39.61 -6.93
N GLU A 86 26.85 -40.41 -6.02
CA GLU A 86 27.24 -41.83 -5.91
C GLU A 86 26.80 -42.61 -7.16
N GLN A 87 27.78 -43.23 -7.82
CA GLN A 87 27.59 -44.03 -9.02
C GLN A 87 27.26 -45.47 -8.65
N ASP A 88 26.00 -45.87 -8.78
CA ASP A 88 25.64 -47.29 -8.84
C ASP A 88 25.03 -47.64 -10.20
N ALA A 89 25.84 -48.32 -11.02
CA ALA A 89 25.47 -48.72 -12.37
C ALA A 89 24.67 -50.03 -12.35
N PHE A 90 23.36 -49.94 -12.57
CA PHE A 90 22.55 -51.09 -12.98
C PHE A 90 21.98 -50.88 -14.37
N ALA A 91 22.62 -51.50 -15.37
CA ALA A 91 22.14 -51.48 -16.74
C ALA A 91 20.89 -52.36 -16.88
N LEU A 92 19.79 -51.76 -17.35
CA LEU A 92 18.63 -52.46 -17.89
C LEU A 92 18.34 -51.89 -19.28
N GLU A 93 17.98 -52.78 -20.21
CA GLU A 93 17.91 -52.48 -21.65
C GLU A 93 16.64 -51.69 -22.03
N PRO A 94 16.66 -50.92 -23.13
CA PRO A 94 15.55 -50.04 -23.49
C PRO A 94 14.44 -50.79 -24.25
N ASP A 95 13.45 -51.29 -23.52
CA ASP A 95 12.19 -51.77 -24.12
C ASP A 95 11.18 -50.64 -24.34
N ALA A 96 10.47 -50.72 -25.46
CA ALA A 96 9.73 -49.59 -26.02
C ALA A 96 8.34 -49.38 -25.40
N PHE A 97 8.13 -48.22 -24.77
CA PHE A 97 6.81 -47.55 -24.75
C PHE A 97 6.95 -46.05 -24.44
N ALA A 98 7.36 -45.26 -25.43
CA ALA A 98 7.16 -43.81 -25.37
C ALA A 98 5.69 -43.53 -25.74
N PRO A 99 4.88 -42.86 -24.89
CA PRO A 99 3.67 -42.24 -25.38
C PRO A 99 4.07 -41.16 -26.40
N GLU A 100 3.33 -41.07 -27.51
CA GLU A 100 3.50 -39.94 -28.43
C GLU A 100 3.14 -38.64 -27.68
N PRO A 101 3.81 -37.51 -27.95
CA PRO A 101 3.39 -36.26 -27.37
C PRO A 101 1.98 -35.94 -27.86
N ASP A 102 1.00 -35.98 -26.96
CA ASP A 102 -0.34 -35.48 -27.23
C ASP A 102 -0.19 -34.05 -27.77
N ALA A 103 -0.60 -33.85 -29.03
CA ALA A 103 -0.54 -32.54 -29.64
C ALA A 103 -1.40 -31.59 -28.80
N GLU A 104 -0.81 -30.50 -28.33
CA GLU A 104 -1.55 -29.45 -27.63
C GLU A 104 -2.78 -29.08 -28.48
N PRO A 105 -3.98 -29.03 -27.89
CA PRO A 105 -5.15 -28.56 -28.63
C PRO A 105 -4.83 -27.16 -29.15
N PRO A 106 -5.23 -26.81 -30.40
CA PRO A 106 -5.03 -25.47 -30.89
C PRO A 106 -5.67 -24.49 -29.89
N PRO A 107 -5.02 -23.34 -29.60
CA PRO A 107 -5.58 -22.37 -28.67
C PRO A 107 -6.99 -21.99 -29.12
N ASP A 108 -7.90 -21.88 -28.15
CA ASP A 108 -9.28 -21.49 -28.42
C ASP A 108 -9.30 -20.19 -29.26
N PRO A 109 -10.24 -20.06 -30.20
CA PRO A 109 -10.29 -18.88 -31.06
C PRO A 109 -10.55 -17.65 -30.20
N VAL A 110 -9.52 -16.78 -30.09
CA VAL A 110 -9.54 -15.51 -29.36
C VAL A 110 -10.90 -14.83 -29.56
N GLU A 111 -11.68 -14.72 -28.48
CA GLU A 111 -13.05 -14.23 -28.57
C GLU A 111 -13.00 -12.73 -28.88
N ASP A 112 -13.41 -12.38 -30.10
CA ASP A 112 -13.28 -11.03 -30.63
C ASP A 112 -14.58 -10.24 -30.39
N TRP A 113 -14.58 -9.39 -29.37
CA TRP A 113 -15.73 -8.61 -28.93
C TRP A 113 -15.95 -7.32 -29.75
N GLY A 114 -15.20 -7.13 -30.84
CA GLY A 114 -15.40 -6.05 -31.80
C GLY A 114 -14.28 -5.00 -31.83
N PRO A 115 -14.47 -3.88 -32.56
CA PRO A 115 -13.53 -2.78 -32.60
C PRO A 115 -13.77 -1.77 -31.47
N CYS A 116 -12.70 -1.14 -30.99
CA CYS A 116 -12.73 -0.05 -30.02
C CYS A 116 -11.71 1.03 -30.39
N ALA A 117 -11.65 2.12 -29.62
CA ALA A 117 -10.60 3.13 -29.79
C ALA A 117 -10.26 3.85 -28.48
N VAL A 118 -8.96 4.05 -28.24
CA VAL A 118 -8.41 4.84 -27.10
C VAL A 118 -7.77 6.10 -27.68
N GLY A 119 -8.24 7.29 -27.30
CA GLY A 119 -7.65 8.56 -27.76
C GLY A 119 -7.64 8.79 -29.29
N GLY A 120 -8.38 7.99 -30.07
CA GLY A 120 -8.35 7.98 -31.54
C GLY A 120 -7.46 6.90 -32.16
N VAL A 121 -6.70 6.14 -31.35
CA VAL A 121 -5.98 4.92 -31.78
C VAL A 121 -6.98 3.78 -31.88
N ALA A 122 -7.00 3.05 -33.00
CA ALA A 122 -7.90 1.92 -33.21
C ALA A 122 -7.39 0.66 -32.48
N GLY A 123 -8.30 -0.07 -31.83
CA GLY A 123 -8.01 -1.28 -31.07
C GLY A 123 -9.08 -2.36 -31.25
N ARG A 124 -8.91 -3.47 -30.53
CA ARG A 124 -9.79 -4.64 -30.52
C ARG A 124 -10.26 -4.92 -29.10
N CYS A 125 -11.53 -5.28 -28.93
CA CYS A 125 -12.05 -5.75 -27.66
C CYS A 125 -11.66 -7.22 -27.49
N LEU A 126 -10.71 -7.47 -26.60
CA LEU A 126 -10.14 -8.78 -26.31
C LEU A 126 -10.19 -9.03 -24.80
N HIS A 127 -10.03 -10.29 -24.39
CA HIS A 127 -9.75 -10.59 -22.99
C HIS A 127 -8.40 -9.97 -22.58
N THR A 128 -8.25 -9.48 -21.35
CA THR A 128 -6.99 -8.85 -20.88
C THR A 128 -5.75 -9.72 -21.14
N MET A 129 -5.85 -11.01 -20.82
CA MET A 129 -4.80 -12.01 -21.07
C MET A 129 -4.47 -12.23 -22.56
N ASP A 130 -5.39 -11.93 -23.48
CA ASP A 130 -5.17 -12.04 -24.94
C ASP A 130 -4.57 -10.76 -25.54
N CYS A 131 -4.48 -9.68 -24.77
CA CYS A 131 -3.83 -8.44 -25.18
C CYS A 131 -2.30 -8.58 -25.11
N GLY A 132 -1.75 -9.27 -26.11
CA GLY A 132 -0.35 -9.70 -26.14
C GLY A 132 0.70 -8.58 -26.13
N PRO A 133 1.98 -8.94 -25.94
CA PRO A 133 3.07 -7.98 -25.74
C PRO A 133 3.15 -6.91 -26.86
N GLY A 134 3.48 -5.68 -26.46
CA GLY A 134 3.44 -4.50 -27.35
C GLY A 134 2.05 -3.90 -27.53
N HIS A 135 1.05 -4.33 -26.76
CA HIS A 135 -0.29 -3.75 -26.73
C HIS A 135 -0.65 -3.30 -25.31
N VAL A 136 -1.60 -2.38 -25.21
CA VAL A 136 -2.11 -1.83 -23.94
C VAL A 136 -3.60 -2.11 -23.84
N SER A 137 -4.01 -2.68 -22.71
CA SER A 137 -5.41 -2.98 -22.39
C SER A 137 -6.04 -1.80 -21.65
N THR A 138 -7.19 -1.29 -22.13
CA THR A 138 -7.90 -0.16 -21.53
C THR A 138 -9.35 -0.53 -21.18
N PRO A 139 -9.78 -0.45 -19.90
CA PRO A 139 -11.14 -0.83 -19.48
C PRO A 139 -12.22 0.17 -19.94
N GLY A 140 -13.48 -0.26 -19.87
CA GLY A 140 -14.66 0.61 -20.06
C GLY A 140 -14.98 1.04 -21.51
N LEU A 141 -14.16 0.62 -22.49
CA LEU A 141 -14.31 0.97 -23.91
C LEU A 141 -14.86 -0.16 -24.78
N CYS A 142 -15.22 -1.29 -24.16
CA CYS A 142 -15.69 -2.50 -24.83
C CYS A 142 -17.00 -3.02 -24.22
N PRO A 143 -17.88 -3.65 -25.03
CA PRO A 143 -19.05 -4.35 -24.52
C PRO A 143 -18.64 -5.72 -23.96
N GLY A 144 -19.19 -6.11 -22.81
CA GLY A 144 -18.91 -7.42 -22.21
C GLY A 144 -18.69 -7.34 -20.69
N PRO A 145 -18.15 -8.39 -20.09
CA PRO A 145 -17.68 -8.39 -18.71
C PRO A 145 -16.34 -7.62 -18.57
N ALA A 146 -15.87 -7.38 -17.34
CA ALA A 146 -14.82 -6.40 -17.04
C ALA A 146 -13.41 -6.81 -17.55
N GLU A 147 -13.21 -8.10 -17.75
CA GLU A 147 -12.06 -8.74 -18.36
C GLU A 147 -11.97 -8.53 -19.88
N ILE A 148 -13.04 -8.03 -20.54
CA ILE A 148 -13.02 -7.63 -21.95
C ILE A 148 -12.71 -6.14 -22.06
N GLN A 149 -11.53 -5.83 -22.58
CA GLN A 149 -10.97 -4.49 -22.58
C GLN A 149 -10.46 -4.09 -23.97
N CYS A 150 -10.28 -2.78 -24.18
CA CYS A 150 -9.80 -2.27 -25.45
C CYS A 150 -8.30 -2.44 -25.56
N CYS A 151 -7.88 -3.46 -26.32
CA CYS A 151 -6.50 -3.72 -26.64
C CYS A 151 -6.07 -2.87 -27.86
N THR A 152 -5.25 -1.86 -27.63
CA THR A 152 -4.65 -1.03 -28.69
C THR A 152 -3.17 -1.36 -28.86
N PRO A 153 -2.59 -1.22 -30.08
CA PRO A 153 -1.14 -1.22 -30.23
C PRO A 153 -0.57 -0.13 -29.33
N GLY A 154 0.29 -0.52 -28.39
CA GLY A 154 1.19 0.45 -27.79
C GLY A 154 2.27 0.78 -28.81
N ASP A 155 2.91 1.93 -28.64
CA ASP A 155 4.35 1.86 -28.80
C ASP A 155 4.83 0.76 -27.84
N PRO A 156 5.71 -0.17 -28.25
CA PRO A 156 6.38 -1.01 -27.27
C PRO A 156 6.97 -0.05 -26.23
N PRO A 157 6.79 -0.29 -24.91
CA PRO A 157 7.39 0.59 -23.92
C PRO A 157 8.85 0.75 -24.31
N GLU A 158 9.32 2.00 -24.45
CA GLU A 158 10.74 2.24 -24.72
C GLU A 158 11.50 1.37 -23.72
N PRO A 159 12.36 0.44 -24.17
CA PRO A 159 12.96 -0.56 -23.28
C PRO A 159 13.63 0.23 -22.16
N PRO A 160 13.14 0.11 -20.90
CA PRO A 160 13.07 1.23 -19.97
C PRO A 160 14.39 1.95 -19.96
N GLY A 161 14.42 3.12 -20.60
CA GLY A 161 15.66 3.82 -20.88
C GLY A 161 16.40 3.99 -19.57
N GLU A 162 17.66 3.55 -19.52
CA GLU A 162 18.45 3.38 -18.28
C GLU A 162 18.05 4.45 -17.28
N CYS A 163 17.39 4.03 -16.20
CA CYS A 163 16.67 4.97 -15.35
C CYS A 163 17.60 6.10 -14.92
N VAL A 164 17.17 7.33 -15.19
CA VAL A 164 17.94 8.53 -14.88
C VAL A 164 17.51 8.99 -13.48
N PRO A 165 18.37 8.88 -12.44
CA PRO A 165 17.94 9.09 -11.05
C PRO A 165 17.36 10.48 -10.77
N ASP A 166 17.85 11.51 -11.48
CA ASP A 166 17.39 12.89 -11.37
C ASP A 166 16.20 13.23 -12.28
N ALA A 167 15.76 12.32 -13.16
CA ALA A 167 14.56 12.52 -13.95
C ALA A 167 13.31 12.43 -13.06
N VAL A 168 12.24 13.10 -13.47
CA VAL A 168 10.89 12.88 -12.91
C VAL A 168 10.20 11.87 -13.83
N PRO A 169 10.03 10.60 -13.44
CA PRO A 169 9.29 9.64 -14.25
C PRO A 169 7.81 10.05 -14.34
N PRO A 170 7.06 9.54 -15.34
CA PRO A 170 5.64 9.84 -15.49
C PRO A 170 4.88 9.66 -14.17
N SER A 171 4.05 10.64 -13.83
CA SER A 171 3.10 10.50 -12.74
C SER A 171 1.91 9.63 -13.18
N ASN A 172 1.21 9.06 -12.21
CA ASN A 172 -0.05 8.35 -12.46
C ASN A 172 -1.04 9.30 -13.18
N ALA A 173 -1.76 8.77 -14.18
CA ALA A 173 -2.84 9.51 -14.85
C ALA A 173 -4.17 9.35 -14.10
N ASP A 174 -5.11 10.26 -14.37
CA ASP A 174 -6.54 10.12 -14.04
C ASP A 174 -6.87 9.65 -12.60
N LEU A 175 -6.16 10.23 -11.62
CA LEU A 175 -6.31 9.96 -10.18
C LEU A 175 -7.68 10.41 -9.61
N LEU A 176 -8.72 9.62 -9.91
CA LEU A 176 -10.09 9.77 -9.43
C LEU A 176 -10.47 8.59 -8.53
N GLU A 177 -10.73 8.88 -7.26
CA GLU A 177 -11.17 7.87 -6.29
C GLU A 177 -12.56 7.34 -6.63
N ALA A 178 -12.77 6.04 -6.46
CA ALA A 178 -14.08 5.41 -6.62
C ALA A 178 -15.08 5.90 -5.54
N PRO A 179 -16.41 5.80 -5.74
CA PRO A 179 -17.37 6.07 -4.68
C PRO A 179 -17.12 5.18 -3.45
N GLY A 180 -17.18 5.78 -2.26
CA GLY A 180 -16.95 5.08 -1.01
C GLY A 180 -18.00 4.00 -0.69
N LEU A 181 -17.56 2.94 -0.01
CA LEU A 181 -18.41 1.82 0.37
C LEU A 181 -18.97 1.98 1.79
N GLY A 182 -20.17 1.46 2.02
CA GLY A 182 -20.73 1.31 3.39
C GLY A 182 -21.01 2.60 4.17
N GLY A 183 -20.90 3.77 3.56
CA GLY A 183 -20.99 5.08 4.25
C GLY A 183 -19.65 5.81 4.39
N CYS A 184 -18.56 5.22 3.88
CA CYS A 184 -17.23 5.82 3.88
C CYS A 184 -17.03 6.89 2.79
N PRO A 185 -16.01 7.76 2.92
CA PRO A 185 -15.59 8.69 1.88
C PRO A 185 -15.16 8.00 0.57
N PRO A 186 -15.04 8.74 -0.56
CA PRO A 186 -14.45 8.22 -1.79
C PRO A 186 -13.11 7.53 -1.58
N GLY A 187 -12.89 6.42 -2.28
CA GLY A 187 -11.68 5.59 -2.17
C GLY A 187 -11.64 4.70 -0.92
N MET A 188 -12.68 4.66 -0.08
CA MET A 188 -12.65 4.00 1.23
C MET A 188 -13.73 2.92 1.44
N LEU A 189 -13.46 1.97 2.33
CA LEU A 189 -14.36 0.90 2.79
C LEU A 189 -14.42 0.84 4.34
N PRO A 190 -15.49 0.28 4.93
CA PRO A 190 -15.65 0.22 6.39
C PRO A 190 -14.87 -0.95 7.03
N VAL A 191 -14.24 -0.66 8.16
CA VAL A 191 -13.52 -1.60 9.04
C VAL A 191 -14.21 -1.58 10.40
N ASP A 192 -14.59 -2.77 10.90
CA ASP A 192 -15.27 -3.01 12.19
C ASP A 192 -16.49 -2.12 12.49
N GLY A 193 -17.09 -1.52 11.45
CA GLY A 193 -18.28 -0.67 11.55
C GLY A 193 -18.05 0.68 12.24
N ALA A 194 -16.80 1.11 12.43
CA ALA A 194 -16.46 2.35 13.12
C ALA A 194 -15.48 3.24 12.31
N THR A 195 -14.48 2.61 11.68
CA THR A 195 -13.44 3.29 10.90
C THR A 195 -13.65 2.99 9.42
N CYS A 196 -13.25 3.91 8.57
CA CYS A 196 -13.09 3.70 7.14
C CYS A 196 -11.60 3.61 6.81
N ILE A 197 -11.17 2.67 5.96
CA ILE A 197 -9.79 2.59 5.42
C ILE A 197 -9.82 2.80 3.90
N ASP A 198 -8.76 3.35 3.32
CA ASP A 198 -8.54 3.35 1.87
C ASP A 198 -8.56 1.92 1.30
N VAL A 199 -9.15 1.74 0.11
CA VAL A 199 -9.29 0.43 -0.55
C VAL A 199 -7.95 -0.08 -1.10
N TYR A 200 -7.09 0.85 -1.49
CA TYR A 200 -5.77 0.67 -2.11
C TYR A 200 -4.74 1.59 -1.45
N GLU A 201 -3.47 1.21 -1.50
CA GLU A 201 -2.33 2.06 -1.15
C GLU A 201 -2.42 3.46 -1.80
N GLY A 202 -1.92 4.48 -1.09
CA GLY A 202 -2.09 5.87 -1.49
C GLY A 202 -1.21 6.30 -2.66
N ALA A 203 -1.81 6.96 -3.66
CA ALA A 203 -1.09 7.81 -4.62
C ALA A 203 -1.19 9.29 -4.23
N LEU A 204 -0.35 10.16 -4.81
CA LEU A 204 -0.31 11.59 -4.50
C LEU A 204 -0.71 12.52 -5.64
N VAL A 205 -1.37 13.61 -5.26
CA VAL A 205 -1.66 14.79 -6.09
C VAL A 205 -1.05 16.04 -5.43
N GLU A 206 -0.19 16.78 -6.13
CA GLU A 206 0.25 18.11 -5.67
C GLU A 206 -0.89 19.13 -5.85
N VAL A 207 -1.27 19.80 -4.76
CA VAL A 207 -2.49 20.61 -4.72
C VAL A 207 -2.38 21.84 -5.60
N GLY A 208 -3.24 21.88 -6.63
CA GLY A 208 -3.26 22.95 -7.64
C GLY A 208 -2.29 22.74 -8.80
N VAL A 209 -1.58 21.60 -8.84
CA VAL A 209 -0.65 21.23 -9.93
C VAL A 209 -1.15 20.00 -10.68
N GLY A 210 -1.34 18.86 -10.00
CA GLY A 210 -1.73 17.60 -10.63
C GLY A 210 -1.09 16.37 -9.97
N PRO A 211 -1.21 15.17 -10.59
CA PRO A 211 -0.60 13.95 -10.09
C PRO A 211 0.91 14.07 -9.88
N TRP A 212 1.41 13.45 -8.80
CA TRP A 212 2.83 13.42 -8.46
C TRP A 212 3.47 12.08 -8.90
N SER A 213 4.81 12.05 -8.98
CA SER A 213 5.55 10.85 -9.38
C SER A 213 5.73 9.90 -8.17
N PRO A 214 5.29 8.63 -8.26
CA PRO A 214 5.36 7.67 -7.15
C PRO A 214 6.80 7.32 -6.74
N TYR A 215 7.77 7.65 -7.58
CA TYR A 215 9.20 7.36 -7.38
C TYR A 215 9.97 8.53 -6.74
N GLN A 216 9.31 9.63 -6.39
CA GLN A 216 9.98 10.82 -5.83
C GLN A 216 9.41 11.24 -4.48
N ASN A 217 10.30 11.48 -3.52
CA ASN A 217 9.93 12.10 -2.25
C ASN A 217 9.29 13.48 -2.48
N PRO A 218 8.10 13.78 -1.92
CA PRO A 218 7.40 15.05 -2.16
C PRO A 218 8.10 16.27 -1.54
N GLY A 219 9.01 16.06 -0.59
CA GLY A 219 9.77 17.10 0.10
C GLY A 219 8.90 17.92 1.04
N ARG A 220 8.67 19.18 0.70
CA ARG A 220 7.81 20.11 1.46
C ARG A 220 6.60 20.60 0.64
N ARG A 221 6.31 19.94 -0.47
CA ARG A 221 5.14 20.26 -1.31
C ARG A 221 3.86 19.92 -0.59
N ARG A 222 2.79 20.65 -0.91
CA ARG A 222 1.46 20.39 -0.36
C ARG A 222 0.78 19.33 -1.22
N MET A 223 0.80 18.11 -0.72
CA MET A 223 0.25 16.94 -1.40
C MET A 223 -1.12 16.60 -0.83
N ARG A 224 -1.91 15.84 -1.59
CA ARG A 224 -3.16 15.20 -1.19
C ARG A 224 -3.09 13.72 -1.55
N ALA A 225 -3.40 12.84 -0.60
CA ALA A 225 -3.49 11.41 -0.81
C ALA A 225 -4.80 11.04 -1.54
N VAL A 226 -4.75 10.00 -2.36
CA VAL A 226 -5.90 9.43 -3.08
C VAL A 226 -5.77 7.91 -3.18
N SER A 227 -6.87 7.19 -3.02
CA SER A 227 -6.92 5.73 -3.19
C SER A 227 -7.61 5.37 -4.51
N VAL A 228 -6.84 4.77 -5.42
CA VAL A 228 -7.23 4.51 -6.81
C VAL A 228 -6.67 3.15 -7.22
N ALA A 229 -7.42 2.38 -8.02
CA ALA A 229 -6.99 1.09 -8.55
C ALA A 229 -6.08 1.26 -9.79
N GLY A 230 -5.17 0.32 -10.02
CA GLY A 230 -4.36 0.22 -11.23
C GLY A 230 -3.32 1.33 -11.39
N VAL A 231 -2.89 1.94 -10.29
CA VAL A 231 -1.86 3.00 -10.27
C VAL A 231 -0.66 2.55 -9.45
N VAL A 232 0.54 3.07 -9.73
CA VAL A 232 1.71 2.74 -8.89
C VAL A 232 1.58 3.52 -7.58
N PRO A 233 1.65 2.87 -6.40
CA PRO A 233 1.48 3.55 -5.12
C PRO A 233 2.68 4.48 -4.81
N GLN A 234 2.48 5.45 -3.93
CA GLN A 234 3.51 6.41 -3.58
C GLN A 234 4.59 5.77 -2.70
N GLY A 235 5.78 5.51 -3.26
CA GLY A 235 6.97 5.18 -2.48
C GLY A 235 7.75 6.43 -2.00
N TYR A 236 8.88 6.19 -1.35
CA TYR A 236 9.87 7.22 -0.96
C TYR A 236 9.30 8.35 -0.09
N ILE A 237 8.29 8.08 0.73
CA ILE A 237 7.63 9.10 1.57
C ILE A 237 7.79 8.81 3.06
N ASN A 238 7.95 9.85 3.86
CA ASN A 238 8.05 9.72 5.32
C ASN A 238 6.70 9.91 6.02
N ALA A 239 6.62 9.43 7.26
CA ALA A 239 5.39 9.39 8.02
C ALA A 239 4.77 10.78 8.26
N ASP A 240 5.54 11.87 8.21
CA ASP A 240 5.10 13.27 8.40
C ASP A 240 4.64 13.94 7.09
N GLN A 241 5.18 13.54 5.95
CA GLN A 241 4.76 13.97 4.62
C GLN A 241 3.46 13.30 4.21
N ALA A 242 3.43 11.98 4.34
CA ALA A 242 2.27 11.15 4.03
C ALA A 242 1.07 11.67 4.87
N GLN A 243 1.31 11.83 6.16
CA GLN A 243 0.52 12.59 7.10
C GLN A 243 -0.14 13.88 6.64
N ALA A 244 0.63 14.80 6.09
CA ALA A 244 0.07 16.04 5.57
C ALA A 244 -0.84 15.77 4.35
N ALA A 245 -0.51 14.77 3.53
CA ALA A 245 -1.30 14.39 2.36
C ALA A 245 -2.65 13.75 2.71
N CYS A 246 -2.72 12.96 3.78
CA CYS A 246 -3.98 12.43 4.29
C CYS A 246 -4.89 13.53 4.84
N ALA A 247 -4.32 14.40 5.68
CA ALA A 247 -5.06 15.50 6.29
C ALA A 247 -5.63 16.44 5.20
N GLU A 248 -4.88 16.66 4.12
CA GLU A 248 -5.33 17.39 2.93
C GLU A 248 -6.45 16.66 2.15
N ALA A 249 -6.55 15.34 2.26
CA ALA A 249 -7.65 14.54 1.72
C ALA A 249 -8.86 14.44 2.68
N GLY A 250 -8.77 14.98 3.91
CA GLY A 250 -9.78 14.82 4.95
C GLY A 250 -9.70 13.49 5.72
N LYS A 251 -8.55 12.82 5.67
CA LYS A 251 -8.26 11.49 6.25
C LYS A 251 -7.09 11.59 7.27
N ARG A 252 -6.68 10.48 7.92
CA ARG A 252 -5.56 10.37 8.90
C ARG A 252 -4.79 9.02 8.78
N LEU A 253 -3.66 8.76 9.48
CA LEU A 253 -3.01 7.41 9.52
C LEU A 253 -4.05 6.54 10.23
N CYS A 254 -4.25 5.34 9.72
CA CYS A 254 -4.72 4.24 10.54
C CYS A 254 -3.77 4.07 11.73
N THR A 255 -4.34 3.98 12.92
CA THR A 255 -3.61 3.46 14.08
C THR A 255 -3.09 2.05 13.78
N ASP A 256 -2.08 1.60 14.52
CA ASP A 256 -1.60 0.22 14.45
C ASP A 256 -2.74 -0.81 14.52
N ASP A 257 -3.72 -0.55 15.38
CA ASP A 257 -4.85 -1.45 15.63
C ASP A 257 -5.88 -1.40 14.49
N GLU A 258 -6.18 -0.22 13.93
CA GLU A 258 -7.10 -0.09 12.79
C GLU A 258 -6.54 -0.73 11.51
N TRP A 259 -5.26 -0.51 11.23
CA TRP A 259 -4.58 -1.16 10.10
C TRP A 259 -4.60 -2.68 10.27
N LEU A 260 -4.31 -3.17 11.49
CA LEU A 260 -4.30 -4.59 11.80
C LEU A 260 -5.69 -5.22 11.68
N ALA A 261 -6.73 -4.54 12.16
CA ALA A 261 -8.11 -4.97 12.01
C ALA A 261 -8.55 -5.01 10.54
N ALA A 262 -8.17 -4.01 9.75
CA ALA A 262 -8.46 -3.96 8.32
C ALA A 262 -7.83 -5.13 7.55
N CYS A 263 -6.56 -5.44 7.85
CA CYS A 263 -5.82 -6.53 7.21
C CYS A 263 -6.36 -7.91 7.60
N ARG A 264 -6.58 -8.15 8.91
CA ARG A 264 -6.93 -9.48 9.44
C ARG A 264 -8.42 -9.82 9.36
N GLY A 265 -9.27 -8.79 9.32
CA GLY A 265 -10.72 -8.91 9.35
C GLY A 265 -11.28 -9.58 10.62
N ALA A 266 -12.59 -9.79 10.63
CA ALA A 266 -13.32 -10.35 11.77
C ALA A 266 -13.00 -11.82 12.10
N GLN A 267 -12.14 -12.48 11.32
CA GLN A 267 -11.63 -13.83 11.57
C GLN A 267 -10.23 -13.84 12.22
N ASP A 268 -9.60 -12.68 12.46
CA ASP A 268 -8.24 -12.57 13.00
C ASP A 268 -7.19 -13.30 12.14
N HIS A 269 -7.30 -13.24 10.81
CA HIS A 269 -6.41 -13.98 9.91
C HIS A 269 -4.92 -13.58 10.03
N VAL A 270 -4.00 -14.47 9.61
CA VAL A 270 -2.56 -14.16 9.57
C VAL A 270 -2.19 -13.35 8.32
N PHE A 271 -2.79 -13.67 7.18
CA PHE A 271 -2.63 -13.01 5.89
C PHE A 271 -3.98 -12.36 5.50
N PRO A 272 -4.02 -11.36 4.59
CA PRO A 272 -5.27 -10.71 4.16
C PRO A 272 -6.39 -11.70 3.79
N TYR A 273 -5.99 -12.77 3.11
CA TYR A 273 -6.86 -13.78 2.51
C TYR A 273 -7.03 -15.08 3.34
N GLY A 274 -6.45 -15.17 4.55
CA GLY A 274 -6.58 -16.37 5.40
C GLY A 274 -5.36 -16.70 6.27
N ASP A 275 -5.30 -17.93 6.79
CA ASP A 275 -4.27 -18.37 7.76
C ASP A 275 -3.10 -19.14 7.13
N GLN A 276 -3.11 -19.36 5.81
CA GLN A 276 -2.06 -20.09 5.09
C GLN A 276 -1.50 -19.22 3.97
N ARG A 277 -0.19 -18.94 4.01
CA ARG A 277 0.50 -18.15 2.97
C ARG A 277 0.33 -18.82 1.60
N GLN A 278 0.08 -18.00 0.58
CA GLN A 278 0.00 -18.43 -0.81
C GLN A 278 1.04 -17.65 -1.62
N ASP A 279 2.01 -18.35 -2.20
CA ASP A 279 3.08 -17.71 -2.99
C ASP A 279 2.50 -17.06 -4.26
N GLY A 280 2.90 -15.81 -4.52
CA GLY A 280 2.47 -15.04 -5.69
C GLY A 280 1.06 -14.43 -5.59
N TRP A 281 0.32 -14.65 -4.51
CA TRP A 281 -0.99 -14.00 -4.31
C TRP A 281 -0.86 -12.51 -4.03
N CYS A 282 0.23 -12.08 -3.38
CA CYS A 282 0.61 -10.68 -3.14
C CYS A 282 1.95 -10.38 -3.81
N ASN A 283 2.24 -9.09 -4.03
CA ASN A 283 3.57 -8.64 -4.43
C ASN A 283 4.52 -8.69 -3.22
N ASP A 284 5.03 -9.87 -2.86
CA ASP A 284 5.67 -10.09 -1.55
C ASP A 284 7.03 -10.81 -1.58
N ALA A 285 7.55 -11.12 -2.78
CA ALA A 285 8.71 -11.99 -2.95
C ALA A 285 9.54 -11.66 -4.20
N ARG A 286 10.47 -10.71 -4.09
CA ARG A 286 11.49 -10.45 -5.11
C ARG A 286 12.75 -11.31 -4.91
N ALA A 287 13.12 -12.09 -5.92
CA ALA A 287 14.24 -13.05 -5.83
C ALA A 287 15.62 -12.39 -5.67
N GLN A 288 15.84 -11.22 -6.28
CA GLN A 288 17.05 -10.40 -6.11
C GLN A 288 16.71 -9.12 -5.35
N HIS A 289 17.57 -8.70 -4.41
CA HIS A 289 17.37 -7.44 -3.71
C HIS A 289 17.56 -6.26 -4.69
N PRO A 290 16.61 -5.32 -4.83
CA PRO A 290 16.61 -4.35 -5.93
C PRO A 290 17.77 -3.35 -5.84
N ALA A 291 18.16 -2.93 -4.63
CA ALA A 291 19.38 -2.13 -4.45
C ALA A 291 20.67 -2.87 -4.88
N VAL A 292 20.75 -4.19 -4.69
CA VAL A 292 21.92 -5.00 -5.09
C VAL A 292 21.95 -5.21 -6.60
N GLU A 293 20.79 -5.31 -7.24
CA GLU A 293 20.65 -5.36 -8.71
C GLU A 293 21.06 -4.05 -9.38
N LEU A 294 20.63 -2.91 -8.84
CA LEU A 294 20.93 -1.60 -9.41
C LEU A 294 22.37 -1.14 -9.13
N PHE A 295 22.93 -1.49 -7.97
CA PHE A 295 24.25 -1.06 -7.53
C PHE A 295 25.24 -2.22 -7.28
N PRO A 296 25.46 -3.14 -8.24
CA PRO A 296 26.24 -4.37 -8.04
C PRO A 296 27.75 -4.12 -7.82
N ASN A 297 28.21 -2.89 -8.05
CA ASN A 297 29.60 -2.46 -7.86
C ASN A 297 29.77 -1.42 -6.72
N ALA A 298 28.70 -1.09 -5.98
CA ALA A 298 28.81 -0.20 -4.83
C ALA A 298 29.49 -0.91 -3.65
N ALA A 299 30.24 -0.15 -2.83
CA ALA A 299 30.87 -0.69 -1.62
C ALA A 299 29.81 -1.14 -0.58
N ASN A 300 28.69 -0.42 -0.54
CA ASN A 300 27.46 -0.82 0.13
C ASN A 300 26.26 -0.41 -0.73
N PRO A 301 25.56 -1.36 -1.41
CA PRO A 301 24.35 -1.05 -2.17
C PRO A 301 23.25 -0.38 -1.35
N PHE A 302 23.22 -0.63 -0.03
CA PHE A 302 22.21 -0.09 0.87
C PHE A 302 22.41 1.41 1.22
N ASP A 303 23.55 2.00 0.88
CA ASP A 303 23.73 3.47 1.00
C ASP A 303 22.90 4.25 -0.06
N HIS A 304 22.32 3.54 -1.04
CA HIS A 304 21.62 4.11 -2.19
C HIS A 304 20.10 3.87 -2.18
N ILE A 305 19.52 3.40 -1.07
CA ILE A 305 18.08 3.03 -0.95
C ILE A 305 17.07 4.17 -1.20
N GLN A 306 17.54 5.42 -1.33
CA GLN A 306 16.74 6.59 -1.68
C GLN A 306 16.74 6.92 -3.17
N ASP A 307 17.43 6.13 -4.01
CA ASP A 307 17.47 6.33 -5.46
C ASP A 307 16.11 5.92 -6.09
N ALA A 308 15.53 6.85 -6.85
CA ALA A 308 14.23 6.70 -7.51
C ALA A 308 14.18 5.53 -8.50
N CYS A 309 15.33 5.04 -8.98
CA CYS A 309 15.40 3.96 -9.95
C CYS A 309 15.15 2.57 -9.35
N ILE A 310 15.24 2.40 -8.03
CA ILE A 310 15.02 1.09 -7.37
C ILE A 310 13.60 0.59 -7.62
N ASN A 311 12.58 1.45 -7.45
CA ASN A 311 11.17 1.11 -7.72
C ASN A 311 10.77 1.22 -9.21
N GLN A 312 11.73 1.50 -10.10
CA GLN A 312 11.52 1.44 -11.55
C GLN A 312 12.11 0.17 -12.17
N LEU A 313 12.77 -0.69 -11.37
CA LEU A 313 13.21 -2.01 -11.81
C LEU A 313 12.01 -2.94 -12.08
N PRO A 314 12.12 -3.90 -13.02
CA PRO A 314 11.14 -4.96 -13.17
C PRO A 314 10.90 -5.72 -11.85
N ALA A 315 9.65 -6.15 -11.62
CA ALA A 315 9.21 -6.81 -10.39
C ALA A 315 9.63 -6.04 -9.12
N SER A 316 9.35 -4.73 -9.09
CA SER A 316 9.44 -3.89 -7.89
C SER A 316 8.05 -3.53 -7.39
N LEU A 317 7.57 -2.30 -7.57
CA LEU A 317 6.19 -1.93 -7.26
C LEU A 317 5.22 -2.51 -8.30
N ALA A 318 4.14 -3.12 -7.81
CA ALA A 318 2.98 -3.49 -8.61
C ALA A 318 1.97 -2.32 -8.62
N PRO A 319 1.18 -2.14 -9.69
CA PRO A 319 0.00 -1.29 -9.62
C PRO A 319 -0.99 -1.80 -8.56
N THR A 320 -1.62 -0.89 -7.86
CA THR A 320 -2.61 -1.20 -6.81
C THR A 320 -3.73 -2.10 -7.32
N GLY A 321 -3.96 -3.23 -6.64
CA GLY A 321 -4.96 -4.23 -7.01
C GLY A 321 -4.63 -5.12 -8.20
N ASP A 322 -3.42 -5.03 -8.78
CA ASP A 322 -2.96 -5.93 -9.87
C ASP A 322 -2.73 -7.38 -9.39
N HIS A 323 -2.70 -7.56 -8.06
CA HIS A 323 -2.74 -8.85 -7.39
C HIS A 323 -4.16 -9.14 -6.84
N PRO A 324 -5.10 -9.68 -7.65
CA PRO A 324 -6.51 -9.78 -7.27
C PRO A 324 -6.80 -10.74 -6.12
N GLN A 325 -5.84 -11.60 -5.73
CA GLN A 325 -5.91 -12.46 -4.55
C GLN A 325 -5.32 -11.80 -3.29
N CYS A 326 -4.57 -10.70 -3.41
CA CYS A 326 -4.05 -9.93 -2.28
C CYS A 326 -5.11 -8.99 -1.71
N VAL A 327 -6.23 -9.56 -1.26
CA VAL A 327 -7.40 -8.80 -0.81
C VAL A 327 -7.92 -9.34 0.51
N THR A 328 -8.30 -8.44 1.43
CA THR A 328 -8.89 -8.80 2.72
C THR A 328 -10.33 -9.26 2.55
N ALA A 329 -10.88 -9.97 3.54
CA ALA A 329 -12.31 -10.29 3.57
C ALA A 329 -13.23 -9.04 3.55
N GLY A 330 -12.71 -7.86 3.91
CA GLY A 330 -13.40 -6.57 3.82
C GLY A 330 -13.28 -5.89 2.45
N GLY A 331 -12.36 -6.34 1.58
CA GLY A 331 -12.13 -5.78 0.24
C GLY A 331 -10.96 -4.79 0.14
N ALA A 332 -10.10 -4.67 1.16
CA ALA A 332 -8.88 -3.85 1.08
C ALA A 332 -7.80 -4.64 0.34
N PHE A 333 -7.13 -4.01 -0.63
CA PHE A 333 -6.06 -4.61 -1.41
C PHE A 333 -4.69 -4.26 -0.84
N ASP A 334 -3.70 -5.07 -1.19
CA ASP A 334 -2.26 -4.78 -1.04
C ASP A 334 -1.78 -4.54 0.41
N MET A 335 -2.64 -4.78 1.42
CA MET A 335 -2.34 -4.79 2.87
C MET A 335 -1.21 -5.77 3.29
N MET A 336 -0.57 -6.45 2.34
CA MET A 336 0.60 -7.29 2.54
C MET A 336 1.47 -7.22 1.28
N GLY A 337 2.76 -6.92 1.47
CA GLY A 337 3.68 -6.74 0.35
C GLY A 337 3.60 -5.32 -0.22
N ASN A 338 3.92 -5.17 -1.50
CA ASN A 338 4.06 -3.90 -2.22
C ASN A 338 4.89 -2.85 -1.43
N LEU A 339 4.30 -1.86 -0.75
CA LEU A 339 5.02 -0.96 0.16
C LEU A 339 4.78 -1.23 1.65
N HIS A 340 5.79 -0.89 2.45
CA HIS A 340 5.63 -0.64 3.88
C HIS A 340 4.70 0.55 4.10
N GLU A 341 3.46 0.27 4.50
CA GLU A 341 2.55 1.32 4.94
C GLU A 341 2.95 1.85 6.31
N TRP A 342 3.14 3.16 6.42
CA TRP A 342 3.25 3.82 7.73
C TRP A 342 1.98 3.59 8.58
N THR A 343 2.12 3.56 9.93
CA THR A 343 1.00 3.63 10.89
C THR A 343 1.06 4.84 11.83
N SER A 344 -0.05 5.14 12.54
CA SER A 344 -0.22 6.34 13.37
C SER A 344 0.77 6.50 14.55
N ALA A 345 1.74 5.61 14.70
CA ALA A 345 2.69 5.61 15.80
C ALA A 345 3.53 6.91 15.87
N PRO A 346 3.62 7.54 17.06
CA PRO A 346 4.42 8.76 17.25
C PRO A 346 5.94 8.50 17.16
N THR A 347 6.37 7.24 17.34
CA THR A 347 7.77 6.82 17.19
C THR A 347 8.14 6.52 15.73
N GLY A 348 7.18 6.31 14.84
CA GLY A 348 7.37 5.62 13.56
C GLY A 348 7.12 4.13 13.71
N THR A 349 6.33 3.56 12.80
CA THR A 349 6.02 2.12 12.68
C THR A 349 5.50 1.88 11.27
N PHE A 350 5.89 0.75 10.69
CA PHE A 350 5.41 0.27 9.40
C PHE A 350 4.72 -1.07 9.54
N ARG A 351 3.80 -1.40 8.62
CA ARG A 351 3.10 -2.68 8.55
C ARG A 351 3.09 -3.26 7.12
N GLY A 352 2.45 -4.41 6.95
CA GLY A 352 2.26 -5.11 5.65
C GLY A 352 3.49 -5.85 5.11
N GLY A 353 4.69 -5.39 5.44
CA GLY A 353 5.90 -5.80 4.72
C GLY A 353 6.04 -4.98 3.44
N PHE A 354 6.78 -5.48 2.45
CA PHE A 354 6.96 -4.82 1.15
C PHE A 354 7.37 -5.86 0.09
N TYR A 355 7.52 -5.46 -1.16
CA TYR A 355 7.74 -6.36 -2.30
C TYR A 355 8.99 -7.26 -2.25
N VAL A 356 9.88 -7.09 -1.27
CA VAL A 356 11.03 -7.99 -1.04
C VAL A 356 10.83 -8.89 0.19
N ASP A 357 10.09 -8.46 1.21
CA ASP A 357 9.92 -9.19 2.47
C ASP A 357 8.61 -8.85 3.21
N THR A 358 7.91 -9.91 3.59
CA THR A 358 6.67 -9.94 4.39
C THR A 358 6.71 -10.96 5.52
N ARG A 359 7.93 -11.38 5.93
CA ARG A 359 8.16 -12.47 6.90
C ARG A 359 9.10 -12.13 8.04
N ARG A 360 10.20 -11.38 7.80
CA ARG A 360 11.26 -11.20 8.82
C ARG A 360 10.77 -10.52 10.11
N ASN A 361 9.79 -9.62 10.02
CA ASN A 361 9.25 -8.88 11.16
C ASN A 361 7.81 -9.31 11.52
N GLY A 362 7.48 -10.59 11.29
CA GLY A 362 6.14 -11.18 11.45
C GLY A 362 5.49 -11.48 10.11
N ASP A 363 4.71 -12.56 10.02
CA ASP A 363 4.08 -12.99 8.76
C ASP A 363 2.86 -12.13 8.40
N GLY A 364 2.80 -11.66 7.16
CA GLY A 364 1.60 -11.06 6.56
C GLY A 364 1.08 -9.83 7.32
N CYS A 365 -0.18 -9.88 7.77
CA CYS A 365 -0.79 -8.79 8.55
C CYS A 365 -0.09 -8.55 9.90
N LEU A 366 0.68 -9.53 10.39
CA LEU A 366 1.45 -9.40 11.62
C LEU A 366 2.80 -8.70 11.41
N TYR A 367 3.20 -8.45 10.15
CA TYR A 367 4.44 -7.74 9.85
C TYR A 367 4.42 -6.36 10.49
N ARG A 368 5.41 -6.07 11.33
CA ARG A 368 5.53 -4.79 12.02
C ARG A 368 6.98 -4.45 12.32
N THR A 369 7.48 -3.36 11.76
CA THR A 369 8.81 -2.84 12.08
C THR A 369 8.75 -1.45 12.70
N THR A 370 9.59 -1.23 13.71
CA THR A 370 9.76 0.04 14.43
C THR A 370 11.21 0.53 14.38
N ALA A 371 12.02 -0.02 13.47
CA ALA A 371 13.46 0.25 13.39
C ALA A 371 13.78 1.70 12.98
N HIS A 372 12.85 2.38 12.31
CA HIS A 372 13.03 3.74 11.81
C HIS A 372 12.01 4.73 12.40
N ASN A 373 12.46 5.96 12.58
CA ASN A 373 11.61 7.05 13.05
C ASN A 373 10.80 7.69 11.90
N ARG A 374 9.82 8.50 12.27
CA ARG A 374 8.88 9.22 11.36
C ARG A 374 9.49 10.04 10.22
N GLN A 375 10.77 10.41 10.30
CA GLN A 375 11.47 11.18 9.25
C GLN A 375 12.13 10.31 8.18
N HIS A 376 12.29 9.01 8.43
CA HIS A 376 12.88 8.06 7.49
C HIS A 376 12.04 7.93 6.22
N TRP A 377 12.68 7.61 5.10
CA TRP A 377 12.03 7.21 3.85
C TRP A 377 13.06 6.56 2.95
N ASP A 378 12.62 5.57 2.20
CA ASP A 378 13.39 4.88 1.16
C ASP A 378 12.43 4.22 0.14
N TYR A 379 12.97 3.43 -0.78
CA TYR A 379 12.18 2.72 -1.79
C TYR A 379 11.06 1.81 -1.22
N SER A 380 11.17 1.33 0.02
CA SER A 380 10.19 0.43 0.63
C SER A 380 8.98 1.15 1.24
N THR A 381 9.06 2.46 1.53
CA THR A 381 8.11 3.15 2.43
C THR A 381 7.03 3.97 1.71
N GLY A 382 5.75 3.79 2.10
CA GLY A 382 4.54 4.47 1.58
C GLY A 382 3.64 5.10 2.66
#